data_AF-A0A2S9YPY9-F1
#
_entry.id   AF-A0A2S9YPY9-F1
#
_cell.length_a   1.000
_cell.length_b   1.000
_cell.length_c   1.000
_cell.angle_alpha   90.00
_cell.angle_beta   90.00
_cell.angle_gamma   90.00
#
_symmetry.space_group_name_H-M   'P 1'
#
loop_
_entity.id
_entity.type
_entity.pdbx_description
1 polymer ?
#
loop_
_entity_poly.entity_id
_entity_poly.type
_entity_poly.pdbx_seq_one_letter_code
_entity_poly.pdbx_strand_id
1 'polypeptide(L)'
;MADARFSSFSEFFPYYLGEHRNPTCRALHFVGTAGFFALVGWSLLSSPARFGPVLAAILALGVIGNLIERHRNAAPLMLGMIALGVWAQPWLLAGVVWAYLFAWIGHFKIEHNRPATFTYPLWSLMGDFKMWSMMAVGKLWSGDPIEALGLQVPDA
;
A
#
# COMPACT_ATOMS: atom_id res chain seq x y z
N MET A 1 -17.84 18.65 10.27
CA MET A 1 -17.47 19.47 9.09
C MET A 1 -17.15 18.47 7.99
N ALA A 2 -17.37 18.75 6.71
CA ALA A 2 -17.01 17.77 5.68
C ALA A 2 -15.48 17.63 5.68
N ASP A 3 -14.97 16.51 6.20
CA ASP A 3 -13.53 16.27 6.37
C ASP A 3 -12.83 16.49 5.02
N ALA A 4 -11.89 17.42 5.00
CA ALA A 4 -11.18 17.77 3.79
C ALA A 4 -10.30 16.58 3.38
N ARG A 5 -10.51 16.04 2.17
CA ARG A 5 -9.61 15.02 1.65
C ARG A 5 -8.23 15.61 1.39
N PHE A 6 -7.17 14.84 1.65
CA PHE A 6 -5.81 15.22 1.29
C PHE A 6 -5.72 15.48 -0.23
N SER A 7 -5.03 16.55 -0.62
CA SER A 7 -4.96 17.00 -2.01
C SER A 7 -3.84 16.32 -2.81
N SER A 8 -2.87 15.73 -2.09
CA SER A 8 -1.68 15.12 -2.68
C SER A 8 -1.14 13.98 -1.82
N PHE A 9 -0.42 13.06 -2.46
CA PHE A 9 0.25 11.96 -1.75
C PHE A 9 1.31 12.47 -0.74
N SER A 10 1.96 13.61 -1.02
CA SER A 10 2.93 14.22 -0.08
C SER A 10 2.28 14.71 1.21
N GLU A 11 1.04 15.18 1.13
CA GLU A 11 0.24 15.60 2.28
C GLU A 11 -0.31 14.38 3.05
N PHE A 12 -0.72 13.35 2.32
CA PHE A 12 -1.20 12.08 2.89
C PHE A 12 -0.11 11.26 3.58
N PHE A 13 1.12 11.26 3.07
CA PHE A 13 2.16 10.32 3.54
C PHE A 13 2.57 10.49 5.02
N PRO A 14 2.69 11.70 5.59
CA PRO A 14 2.89 11.88 7.03
C PRO A 14 1.73 11.34 7.87
N TYR A 15 0.48 11.55 7.45
CA TYR A 15 -0.69 10.94 8.10
C TYR A 15 -0.59 9.41 8.08
N TYR A 16 -0.29 8.85 6.89
CA TYR A 16 -0.09 7.41 6.72
C TYR A 16 0.99 6.85 7.66
N LEU A 17 2.16 7.48 7.76
CA LEU A 17 3.20 7.03 8.70
C LEU A 17 2.79 7.18 10.16
N GLY A 18 1.94 8.18 10.48
CA GLY A 18 1.35 8.36 11.80
C GLY A 18 0.47 7.17 12.22
N GLU A 19 -0.20 6.52 11.27
CA GLU A 19 -0.96 5.28 11.50
C GLU A 19 -0.07 4.05 11.73
N HIS A 20 1.24 4.15 11.53
CA HIS A 20 2.21 3.06 11.62
C HIS A 20 3.39 3.42 12.55
N ARG A 21 3.10 4.05 13.70
CA ARG A 21 4.13 4.51 14.66
C ARG A 21 4.84 3.36 15.37
N ASN A 22 4.19 2.23 15.57
CA ASN A 22 4.80 1.05 16.19
C ASN A 22 5.73 0.33 15.19
N PRO A 23 7.00 0.07 15.55
CA PRO A 23 7.93 -0.68 14.70
C PRO A 23 7.44 -2.08 14.30
N THR A 24 6.69 -2.75 15.18
CA THR A 24 6.10 -4.07 14.91
C THR A 24 5.04 -3.98 13.81
N CYS A 25 4.21 -2.94 13.82
CA CYS A 25 3.23 -2.69 12.76
C CYS A 25 3.95 -2.56 11.41
N ARG A 26 4.96 -1.69 11.33
CA ARG A 26 5.77 -1.50 10.12
C ARG A 26 6.45 -2.79 9.66
N ALA A 27 6.97 -3.59 10.58
CA ALA A 27 7.59 -4.88 10.26
C ALA A 27 6.59 -5.88 9.66
N LEU A 28 5.35 -5.94 10.18
CA LEU A 28 4.28 -6.76 9.60
C LEU A 28 3.96 -6.30 8.18
N HIS A 29 3.80 -5.00 7.95
CA HIS A 29 3.61 -4.43 6.61
C HIS A 29 4.78 -4.75 5.68
N PHE A 30 6.01 -4.72 6.19
CA PHE A 30 7.20 -5.09 5.43
C PHE A 30 7.14 -6.54 4.95
N VAL A 31 6.82 -7.48 5.85
CA VAL A 31 6.68 -8.91 5.53
C VAL A 31 5.52 -9.16 4.56
N GLY A 32 4.38 -8.50 4.78
CA GLY A 32 3.21 -8.59 3.89
C GLY A 32 3.54 -8.12 2.47
N THR A 33 4.14 -6.94 2.35
CA THR A 33 4.52 -6.33 1.06
C THR A 33 5.62 -7.12 0.35
N ALA A 34 6.61 -7.64 1.09
CA ALA A 34 7.65 -8.51 0.53
C ALA A 34 7.05 -9.79 -0.09
N GLY A 35 6.09 -10.43 0.59
CA GLY A 35 5.38 -11.60 0.07
C GLY A 35 4.57 -11.30 -1.19
N PHE A 36 3.91 -10.14 -1.23
CA PHE A 36 3.24 -9.66 -2.44
C PHE A 36 4.22 -9.47 -3.60
N PHE A 37 5.36 -8.79 -3.39
CA PHE A 37 6.37 -8.62 -4.43
C PHE A 37 6.98 -9.95 -4.90
N ALA A 38 7.19 -10.91 -4.00
CA ALA A 38 7.65 -12.24 -4.38
C ALA A 38 6.67 -12.93 -5.34
N LEU A 39 5.36 -12.83 -5.08
CA LEU A 39 4.34 -13.43 -5.94
C LEU A 39 4.11 -12.67 -7.25
N VAL A 40 4.27 -11.34 -7.26
CA VAL A 40 4.34 -10.56 -8.51
C VAL A 40 5.53 -11.00 -9.36
N GLY A 41 6.71 -11.14 -8.74
CA GLY A 41 7.93 -11.60 -9.39
C GLY A 41 7.80 -13.02 -9.94
N TRP A 42 7.26 -13.94 -9.15
CA TRP A 42 6.95 -15.31 -9.60
C TRP A 42 5.98 -15.33 -10.78
N SER A 43 4.93 -14.51 -10.75
CA SER A 43 3.94 -14.40 -11.83
C SER A 43 4.57 -13.90 -13.13
N LEU A 44 5.48 -12.93 -13.04
CA LEU A 44 6.22 -12.42 -14.19
C LEU A 44 7.19 -13.46 -14.77
N LEU A 45 7.91 -14.19 -13.92
CA LEU A 45 8.88 -15.20 -14.34
C LEU A 45 8.22 -16.44 -14.94
N SER A 46 7.11 -16.91 -14.36
CA SER A 46 6.40 -18.11 -14.79
C SER A 46 5.46 -17.92 -15.97
N SER A 47 5.02 -16.69 -16.26
CA SER A 47 4.10 -16.40 -17.36
C SER A 47 4.32 -15.02 -18.01
N PRO A 48 5.54 -14.71 -18.49
CA PRO A 48 5.92 -13.35 -18.91
C PRO A 48 5.05 -12.79 -20.03
N ALA A 49 4.70 -13.61 -21.04
CA ALA A 49 3.91 -13.16 -22.18
C ALA A 49 2.45 -12.81 -21.83
N ARG A 50 1.88 -13.45 -20.81
CA ARG A 50 0.52 -13.15 -20.33
C ARG A 50 0.54 -12.08 -19.24
N PHE A 51 1.38 -12.26 -18.23
CA PHE A 51 1.40 -11.42 -17.05
C PHE A 51 2.12 -10.08 -17.29
N GLY A 52 3.15 -10.04 -18.13
CA GLY A 52 3.90 -8.81 -18.43
C GLY A 52 3.02 -7.67 -18.96
N PRO A 53 2.24 -7.85 -20.03
CA PRO A 53 1.32 -6.83 -20.53
C PRO A 53 0.25 -6.43 -19.52
N VAL A 54 -0.25 -7.40 -18.74
CA VAL A 54 -1.24 -7.13 -17.68
C VAL A 54 -0.63 -6.31 -16.55
N LEU A 55 0.59 -6.62 -16.12
CA LEU A 55 1.31 -5.82 -15.13
C LEU A 55 1.53 -4.40 -15.64
N ALA A 56 1.91 -4.21 -16.90
CA ALA A 56 2.02 -2.88 -17.50
C ALA A 56 0.68 -2.13 -17.49
N ALA A 57 -0.43 -2.81 -17.81
CA ALA A 57 -1.77 -2.23 -17.73
C ALA A 57 -2.16 -1.86 -16.29
N ILE A 58 -1.88 -2.72 -15.31
CA ILE A 58 -2.12 -2.45 -13.89
C ILE A 58 -1.32 -1.23 -13.42
N LEU A 59 -0.05 -1.12 -13.81
CA LEU A 59 0.78 0.05 -13.48
C LEU A 59 0.21 1.33 -14.11
N ALA A 60 -0.21 1.28 -15.37
CA ALA A 60 -0.85 2.41 -16.04
C ALA A 60 -2.17 2.82 -15.35
N LEU A 61 -3.01 1.85 -14.98
CA LEU A 61 -4.22 2.08 -14.19
C LEU A 61 -3.90 2.67 -12.82
N GLY A 62 -2.83 2.23 -12.16
CA GLY A 62 -2.37 2.81 -10.89
C GLY A 62 -2.00 4.29 -11.01
N VAL A 63 -1.34 4.68 -12.11
CA VAL A 63 -1.03 6.10 -12.40
C VAL A 63 -2.30 6.91 -12.59
N ILE A 64 -3.27 6.40 -13.37
CA ILE A 64 -4.58 7.06 -13.55
C ILE A 64 -5.32 7.14 -12.22
N GLY A 65 -5.30 6.07 -11.44
CA GLY A 65 -5.95 5.99 -10.15
C GLY A 65 -5.42 6.98 -9.12
N ASN A 66 -4.12 7.28 -9.15
CA ASN A 66 -3.53 8.32 -8.33
C ASN A 66 -4.12 9.72 -8.62
N LEU A 67 -4.61 9.97 -9.84
CA LEU A 67 -5.34 11.20 -10.17
C LEU A 67 -6.78 11.16 -9.64
N ILE A 68 -7.42 9.99 -9.68
CA ILE A 68 -8.77 9.77 -9.17
C ILE A 68 -8.82 9.93 -7.65
N GLU A 69 -7.86 9.34 -6.94
CA GLU A 69 -7.78 9.28 -5.47
C GLU A 69 -7.78 10.68 -4.82
N ARG A 70 -7.23 11.68 -5.52
CA ARG A 70 -7.25 13.11 -5.10
C ARG A 70 -8.66 13.66 -4.88
N HIS A 71 -9.63 13.13 -5.62
CA HIS A 71 -10.98 13.70 -5.68
C HIS A 71 -12.04 12.73 -5.16
N ARG A 72 -11.79 11.42 -5.19
CA ARG A 72 -12.73 10.38 -4.75
C ARG A 72 -12.00 9.10 -4.39
N ASN A 73 -12.62 8.27 -3.56
CA ASN A 73 -12.10 6.95 -3.23
C ASN A 73 -11.90 6.09 -4.49
N ALA A 74 -10.69 5.55 -4.71
CA ALA A 74 -10.36 4.77 -5.90
C ALA A 74 -10.55 3.24 -5.74
N ALA A 75 -11.33 2.77 -4.76
CA ALA A 75 -11.52 1.34 -4.51
C ALA A 75 -12.02 0.55 -5.73
N PRO A 76 -12.98 1.04 -6.54
CA PRO A 76 -13.41 0.31 -7.74
C PRO A 76 -12.26 0.06 -8.73
N LEU A 77 -11.35 1.03 -8.86
CA LEU A 77 -10.17 0.88 -9.72
C LEU A 77 -9.19 -0.13 -9.14
N MET A 78 -8.92 -0.06 -7.82
CA MET A 78 -8.06 -1.01 -7.13
C MET A 78 -8.59 -2.45 -7.29
N LEU A 79 -9.89 -2.66 -7.09
CA LEU A 79 -10.52 -3.97 -7.29
C LEU A 79 -10.42 -4.44 -8.74
N GLY A 80 -10.57 -3.54 -9.71
CA GLY A 80 -10.35 -3.83 -11.13
C GLY A 80 -8.91 -4.25 -11.44
N MET A 81 -7.92 -3.56 -10.87
CA MET A 81 -6.49 -3.91 -10.99
C MET A 81 -6.21 -5.30 -10.41
N ILE A 82 -6.75 -5.59 -9.22
CA ILE A 82 -6.62 -6.91 -8.58
C ILE A 82 -7.29 -7.98 -9.45
N ALA A 83 -8.53 -7.76 -9.89
CA ALA A 83 -9.26 -8.72 -10.72
C ALA A 83 -8.52 -9.02 -12.03
N LEU A 84 -7.98 -7.99 -12.68
CA LEU A 84 -7.19 -8.14 -13.91
C LEU A 84 -5.92 -8.96 -13.67
N GLY A 85 -5.21 -8.68 -12.57
CA GLY A 85 -4.00 -9.43 -12.20
C GLY A 85 -4.29 -10.88 -11.86
N VAL A 86 -5.35 -11.15 -11.09
CA VAL A 86 -5.80 -12.51 -10.73
C VAL A 86 -6.28 -13.29 -11.95
N TRP A 87 -6.96 -12.63 -12.89
CA TRP A 87 -7.34 -13.24 -14.16
C TRP A 87 -6.12 -13.68 -14.97
N ALA A 88 -5.05 -12.89 -14.98
CA ALA A 88 -3.82 -13.24 -15.67
C ALA A 88 -3.00 -14.31 -14.93
N GLN A 89 -2.92 -14.22 -13.60
CA GLN A 89 -2.21 -15.14 -12.72
C GLN A 89 -2.95 -15.31 -11.39
N PRO A 90 -3.68 -16.43 -11.18
CA PRO A 90 -4.45 -16.65 -9.95
C PRO A 90 -3.64 -16.62 -8.66
N TRP A 91 -2.34 -16.96 -8.71
CA TRP A 91 -1.42 -16.88 -7.57
C TRP A 91 -1.28 -15.46 -7.01
N LEU A 92 -1.57 -14.42 -7.80
CA LEU A 92 -1.56 -13.04 -7.33
C LEU A 92 -2.60 -12.81 -6.21
N LEU A 93 -3.72 -13.55 -6.22
CA LEU A 93 -4.71 -13.46 -5.14
C LEU A 93 -4.12 -13.86 -3.80
N ALA A 94 -3.27 -14.90 -3.77
CA ALA A 94 -2.58 -15.31 -2.55
C ALA A 94 -1.66 -14.19 -2.04
N GLY A 95 -1.01 -13.44 -2.93
CA GLY A 95 -0.16 -12.30 -2.56
C GLY A 95 -0.94 -11.13 -1.99
N VAL A 96 -2.11 -10.84 -2.58
CA VAL A 96 -3.02 -9.81 -2.05
C VAL A 96 -3.52 -10.23 -0.65
N VAL A 97 -4.03 -11.45 -0.50
CA VAL A 97 -4.50 -11.96 0.79
C VAL A 97 -3.38 -11.94 1.84
N TRP A 98 -2.17 -12.34 1.46
CA TRP A 98 -1.00 -12.30 2.33
C TRP A 98 -0.69 -10.88 2.81
N ALA A 99 -0.60 -9.91 1.90
CA ALA A 99 -0.31 -8.52 2.27
C ALA A 99 -1.37 -7.97 3.24
N TYR A 100 -2.67 -8.16 2.93
CA TYR A 100 -3.76 -7.69 3.77
C TYR A 100 -3.80 -8.37 5.13
N LEU A 101 -3.50 -9.67 5.21
CA LEU A 101 -3.46 -10.40 6.49
C LEU A 101 -2.47 -9.75 7.46
N PHE A 102 -1.23 -9.50 7.01
CA PHE A 102 -0.21 -8.89 7.87
C PHE A 102 -0.51 -7.41 8.18
N ALA A 103 -0.98 -6.64 7.20
CA ALA A 103 -1.36 -5.26 7.40
C ALA A 103 -2.47 -5.12 8.44
N TRP A 104 -3.52 -5.94 8.36
CA TRP A 104 -4.63 -5.90 9.30
C TRP A 104 -4.26 -6.33 10.72
N ILE A 105 -3.32 -7.27 10.87
CA ILE A 105 -2.77 -7.58 12.20
C ILE A 105 -2.07 -6.34 12.77
N GLY A 106 -1.27 -5.63 11.97
CA GLY A 106 -0.64 -4.37 12.37
C GLY A 106 -1.66 -3.33 12.82
N HIS A 107 -2.60 -2.98 11.96
CA HIS A 107 -3.60 -1.96 12.25
C HIS A 107 -4.51 -2.31 13.44
N PHE A 108 -5.08 -3.52 13.48
CA PHE A 108 -6.12 -3.83 14.46
C PHE A 108 -5.59 -4.38 15.79
N LYS A 109 -4.44 -5.07 15.80
CA LYS A 109 -3.88 -5.66 17.04
C LYS A 109 -2.74 -4.84 17.63
N ILE A 110 -2.00 -4.09 16.82
CA ILE A 110 -0.85 -3.31 17.29
C ILE A 110 -1.25 -1.83 17.45
N GLU A 111 -1.71 -1.20 16.38
CA GLU A 111 -2.00 0.25 16.37
C GLU A 111 -3.40 0.59 16.89
N HIS A 112 -4.30 -0.39 16.91
CA HIS A 112 -5.71 -0.22 17.30
C HIS A 112 -6.43 0.88 16.48
N ASN A 113 -6.10 1.01 15.20
CA ASN A 113 -6.67 2.00 14.29
C ASN A 113 -7.37 1.34 13.10
N ARG A 114 -8.06 2.16 12.30
CA ARG A 114 -8.66 1.73 11.03
C ARG A 114 -7.70 2.07 9.89
N PRO A 115 -7.35 1.12 9.01
CA PRO A 115 -6.46 1.39 7.89
C PRO A 115 -6.96 2.53 6.98
N ALA A 116 -6.07 3.43 6.58
CA ALA A 116 -6.35 4.45 5.57
C ALA A 116 -6.88 3.88 4.24
N THR A 117 -6.63 2.60 3.93
CA THR A 117 -7.11 1.93 2.71
C THR A 117 -8.61 2.05 2.50
N PHE A 118 -9.41 2.19 3.57
CA PHE A 118 -10.86 2.38 3.45
C PHE A 118 -11.25 3.76 2.91
N THR A 119 -10.37 4.76 3.04
CA THR A 119 -10.61 6.15 2.59
C THR A 119 -9.76 6.51 1.37
N TYR A 120 -8.52 6.02 1.31
CA TYR A 120 -7.51 6.27 0.29
C TYR A 120 -6.83 4.96 -0.17
N PRO A 121 -7.55 4.07 -0.88
CA PRO A 121 -7.03 2.75 -1.22
C PRO A 121 -5.72 2.76 -2.01
N LEU A 122 -5.60 3.59 -3.05
CA LEU A 122 -4.36 3.61 -3.85
C LEU A 122 -3.21 4.30 -3.13
N TRP A 123 -3.48 5.40 -2.41
CA TRP A 123 -2.43 6.07 -1.65
C TRP A 123 -1.94 5.23 -0.47
N SER A 124 -2.80 4.41 0.14
CA SER A 124 -2.38 3.48 1.18
C SER A 124 -1.45 2.40 0.60
N LEU A 125 -1.78 1.83 -0.56
CA LEU A 125 -0.89 0.90 -1.28
C LEU A 125 0.45 1.57 -1.65
N MET A 126 0.42 2.80 -2.14
CA MET A 126 1.64 3.57 -2.43
C MET A 126 2.44 3.88 -1.16
N GLY A 127 1.75 4.11 -0.04
CA GLY A 127 2.32 4.27 1.30
C GLY A 127 3.06 3.03 1.74
N ASP A 128 2.48 1.85 1.57
CA ASP A 128 3.10 0.55 1.82
C ASP A 128 4.38 0.39 1.02
N PHE A 129 4.35 0.66 -0.30
CA PHE A 129 5.53 0.53 -1.15
C PHE A 129 6.64 1.52 -0.76
N LYS A 130 6.27 2.76 -0.44
CA LYS A 130 7.23 3.79 -0.01
C LYS A 130 7.86 3.43 1.33
N MET A 131 7.05 3.03 2.32
CA MET A 131 7.53 2.58 3.63
C MET A 131 8.40 1.33 3.51
N TRP A 132 7.97 0.34 2.72
CA TRP A 132 8.74 -0.87 2.43
C TRP A 132 10.11 -0.54 1.84
N SER A 133 10.18 0.38 0.87
CA SER A 133 11.46 0.77 0.26
C SER A 133 12.41 1.45 1.26
N MET A 134 11.88 2.27 2.16
CA MET A 134 12.66 2.90 3.23
C MET A 134 13.19 1.85 4.22
N MET A 135 12.36 0.88 4.57
CA MET A 135 12.76 -0.24 5.43
C MET A 135 13.77 -1.16 4.76
N ALA A 136 13.63 -1.43 3.47
CA ALA A 136 14.58 -2.24 2.71
C ALA A 136 16.00 -1.65 2.70
N VAL A 137 16.13 -0.32 2.83
CA VAL A 137 17.43 0.37 2.95
C VAL A 137 17.83 0.67 4.41
N GLY A 138 17.20 0.00 5.38
CA GLY A 138 17.57 0.06 6.79
C GLY A 138 16.94 1.21 7.60
N LYS A 139 15.96 1.96 7.06
CA LYS A 139 15.27 3.03 7.80
C LYS A 139 13.99 2.51 8.47
N LEU A 140 13.46 3.27 9.43
CA LEU A 140 12.15 3.04 10.06
C LEU A 140 11.98 1.72 10.83
N TRP A 141 13.02 0.92 11.05
CA TRP A 141 12.92 -0.34 11.82
C TRP A 141 12.69 -0.15 13.32
N SER A 142 12.90 1.05 13.84
CA SER A 142 12.76 1.38 15.26
C SER A 142 12.36 2.84 15.44
N GLY A 143 11.94 3.20 16.66
CA GLY A 143 11.56 4.56 17.00
C GLY A 143 10.32 5.06 16.26
N ASP A 144 10.08 6.37 16.40
CA ASP A 144 8.98 7.06 15.75
C ASP A 144 9.34 7.47 14.31
N PRO A 145 8.59 7.04 13.29
CA PRO A 145 8.91 7.33 11.89
C PRO A 145 8.70 8.80 11.52
N ILE A 146 7.83 9.52 12.24
CA ILE A 146 7.57 10.94 12.04
C ILE A 146 8.76 11.75 12.51
N GLU A 147 9.26 11.46 13.72
CA GLU A 147 10.45 12.11 14.26
C GLU A 147 11.70 11.79 13.44
N ALA A 148 11.90 10.52 13.08
CA ALA A 148 13.04 10.07 12.29
C ALA A 148 13.13 10.75 10.91
N LEU A 149 12.00 11.20 10.37
CA LEU A 149 11.93 11.88 9.07
C LEU A 149 11.69 13.40 9.19
N GLY A 150 11.58 13.94 10.40
CA GLY A 150 11.30 15.36 10.63
C GLY A 150 9.96 15.81 10.04
N LEU A 151 8.95 14.94 10.05
CA LEU A 151 7.64 15.21 9.46
C LEU A 151 6.69 15.83 10.48
N GLN A 152 5.67 16.53 9.97
CA GLN A 152 4.52 16.95 10.76
C GLN A 152 3.32 16.10 10.36
N VAL A 153 2.59 15.57 11.34
CA VAL A 153 1.34 14.84 11.08
C VAL A 153 0.23 15.87 10.92
N PRO A 154 -0.41 15.98 9.75
CA PRO A 154 -1.57 16.85 9.59
C PRO A 154 -2.75 16.31 10.39
N ASP A 155 -3.60 17.20 10.90
CA ASP A 155 -4.88 16.83 11.49
C ASP A 155 -5.77 16.20 10.40
N ALA A 156 -6.38 15.06 10.72
CA ALA A 156 -7.21 14.27 9.80
C ALA A 156 -8.67 14.73 9.77
#